data_AF-A0A914DW04-F1
#
_entry.id   AF-A0A914DW04-F1
#
_cell.length_a   1.000
_cell.length_b   1.000
_cell.length_c   1.000
_cell.angle_alpha   90.00
_cell.angle_beta   90.00
_cell.angle_gamma   90.00
#
_symmetry.space_group_name_H-M   'P 1'
#
loop_
_entity.id
_entity.type
_entity.pdbx_description
1 polymer ?
#
loop_
_entity_poly.entity_id
_entity_poly.type
_entity_poly.pdbx_seq_one_letter_code
_entity_poly.pdbx_strand_id
1 'polypeptide(L)'
;MNLFDAVKTCKSMNATLTSVHGEAHNNFLMGMARSLPKTNTSFYALWIGLMEFNRTFEWNWLDGSVVDFFKWARFMPKLAMHHPIVDQETPSCTILVVDTDKTTTIQSFLLVSTWWFDLYYDLTSFWISNVMKAGLVMS
;
A
#
# COMPACT_ATOMS: atom_id res chain seq x y z
N MET A 1 12.74 0.02 1.40
CA MET A 1 12.12 0.35 2.70
C MET A 1 11.02 -0.67 3.02
N ASN A 2 11.03 -1.28 4.20
CA ASN A 2 9.91 -2.12 4.67
C ASN A 2 8.84 -1.26 5.40
N LEU A 3 7.70 -1.84 5.80
CA LEU A 3 6.63 -1.09 6.47
C LEU A 3 7.09 -0.53 7.83
N PHE A 4 7.81 -1.32 8.61
CA PHE A 4 8.29 -0.91 9.93
C PHE A 4 9.18 0.35 9.84
N ASP A 5 10.10 0.38 8.90
CA ASP A 5 10.95 1.53 8.60
C ASP A 5 10.11 2.74 8.14
N ALA A 6 9.09 2.51 7.31
CA ALA A 6 8.20 3.57 6.83
C ALA A 6 7.41 4.20 8.00
N VAL A 7 6.80 3.37 8.86
CA VAL A 7 6.08 3.81 10.07
C VAL A 7 7.03 4.54 11.02
N LYS A 8 8.23 4.00 11.26
CA LYS A 8 9.24 4.62 12.12
C LYS A 8 9.67 5.99 11.58
N THR A 9 9.85 6.11 10.27
CA THR A 9 10.18 7.38 9.61
C THR A 9 9.08 8.41 9.80
N CYS A 10 7.81 8.04 9.55
CA CYS A 10 6.67 8.94 9.78
C CYS A 10 6.63 9.41 11.24
N LYS A 11 6.77 8.49 12.20
CA LYS A 11 6.77 8.80 13.63
C LYS A 11 7.90 9.76 14.00
N SER A 12 9.09 9.62 13.40
CA SER A 12 10.21 10.55 13.63
C SER A 12 9.93 11.98 13.18
N MET A 13 8.97 12.15 12.26
CA MET A 13 8.47 13.44 11.77
C MET A 13 7.18 13.87 12.49
N ASN A 14 6.82 13.23 13.61
CA ASN A 14 5.56 13.44 14.33
C ASN A 14 4.31 13.27 13.44
N ALA A 15 4.37 12.33 12.49
CA ALA A 15 3.33 12.06 11.51
C ALA A 15 3.04 10.55 11.42
N THR A 16 2.01 10.19 10.66
CA THR A 16 1.61 8.80 10.36
C THR A 16 1.58 8.57 8.84
N LEU A 17 1.49 7.31 8.42
CA LEU A 17 1.22 6.98 7.02
C LEU A 17 -0.18 7.46 6.64
N THR A 18 -0.32 7.97 5.41
CA THR A 18 -1.57 8.58 4.92
C THR A 18 -2.78 7.65 4.99
N SER A 19 -3.91 8.18 5.45
CA SER A 19 -5.25 7.62 5.25
C SER A 19 -5.78 7.98 3.86
N VAL A 20 -6.85 7.31 3.40
CA VAL A 20 -7.49 7.59 2.10
C VAL A 20 -9.00 7.53 2.24
N HIS A 21 -9.67 8.68 2.04
CA HIS A 21 -11.12 8.86 2.27
C HIS A 21 -11.91 9.12 0.98
N GLY A 22 -11.41 8.64 -0.15
CA GLY A 22 -12.11 8.79 -1.42
C GLY A 22 -11.20 8.78 -2.65
N GLU A 23 -11.85 8.75 -3.80
CA GLU A 23 -11.16 8.64 -5.10
C GLU A 23 -10.30 9.87 -5.42
N ALA A 24 -10.76 11.08 -5.07
CA ALA A 24 -9.98 12.30 -5.28
C ALA A 24 -8.64 12.25 -4.53
N HIS A 25 -8.66 11.84 -3.25
CA HIS A 25 -7.45 11.70 -2.45
C HIS A 25 -6.54 10.58 -3.00
N ASN A 26 -7.10 9.42 -3.32
CA ASN A 26 -6.34 8.33 -3.94
C ASN A 26 -5.63 8.78 -5.24
N ASN A 27 -6.34 9.54 -6.09
CA ASN A 27 -5.80 10.05 -7.33
C ASN A 27 -4.71 11.11 -7.12
N PHE A 28 -4.85 11.94 -6.08
CA PHE A 28 -3.81 12.88 -5.67
C PHE A 28 -2.51 12.15 -5.28
N LEU A 29 -2.59 11.11 -4.44
CA LEU A 29 -1.42 10.31 -4.03
C LEU A 29 -0.72 9.67 -5.23
N MET A 30 -1.49 9.19 -6.22
CA MET A 30 -0.91 8.70 -7.48
C MET A 30 -0.20 9.79 -8.28
N GLY A 31 -0.78 10.99 -8.36
CA GLY A 31 -0.18 12.13 -9.05
C GLY A 31 1.18 12.49 -8.43
N MET A 32 1.22 12.52 -7.10
CA MET A 32 2.46 12.75 -6.35
C MET A 32 3.48 11.64 -6.59
N ALA A 33 3.09 10.36 -6.55
CA ALA A 33 3.99 9.25 -6.83
C ALA A 33 4.61 9.32 -8.24
N ARG A 34 3.81 9.70 -9.24
CA ARG A 34 4.28 9.91 -10.63
C ARG A 34 5.20 11.11 -10.80
N SER A 35 5.18 12.06 -9.86
CA SER A 35 6.09 13.19 -9.84
C SER A 35 7.45 12.88 -9.22
N LEU A 36 7.59 11.72 -8.55
CA LEU A 36 8.88 11.28 -8.01
C LEU A 36 9.89 11.04 -9.15
N PRO A 37 11.20 11.25 -8.90
CA PRO A 37 12.24 11.06 -9.91
C PRO A 37 12.13 9.68 -10.55
N LYS A 38 12.19 9.55 -11.88
CA LYS A 38 12.13 8.23 -12.51
C LYS A 38 13.30 7.36 -12.05
N THR A 39 13.01 6.10 -11.78
CA THR A 39 14.00 5.07 -11.43
C THR A 39 14.10 4.07 -12.58
N ASN A 40 14.97 3.07 -12.46
CA ASN A 40 15.06 1.97 -13.43
C ASN A 40 13.83 1.03 -13.41
N THR A 41 12.78 1.37 -12.66
CA THR A 41 11.54 0.60 -12.54
C THR A 41 10.37 1.45 -13.01
N SER A 42 9.43 0.87 -13.77
CA SER A 42 8.23 1.58 -14.22
C SER A 42 7.20 1.80 -13.11
N PHE A 43 7.40 1.26 -11.90
CA PHE A 43 6.41 1.25 -10.83
C PHE A 43 6.94 1.79 -9.50
N TYR A 44 6.06 2.44 -8.74
CA TYR A 44 6.21 2.75 -7.33
C TYR A 44 5.23 1.92 -6.49
N ALA A 45 5.66 1.48 -5.31
CA ALA A 45 4.80 0.97 -4.26
C ALA A 45 4.87 1.93 -3.07
N LEU A 46 3.72 2.43 -2.65
CA LEU A 46 3.59 3.36 -1.55
C LEU A 46 2.94 2.67 -0.37
N TRP A 47 3.57 2.71 0.79
CA TRP A 47 2.91 2.34 2.04
C TRP A 47 1.82 3.36 2.37
N ILE A 48 0.60 2.88 2.65
CA ILE A 48 -0.48 3.68 3.22
C ILE A 48 -0.82 3.19 4.62
N GLY A 49 -1.54 3.99 5.40
CA GLY A 49 -1.77 3.74 6.82
C GLY A 49 -2.81 2.67 7.13
N LEU A 50 -3.38 1.98 6.15
CA LEU A 50 -4.42 0.98 6.39
C LEU A 50 -3.78 -0.32 6.84
N MET A 51 -4.14 -0.78 8.03
CA MET A 51 -3.65 -2.04 8.58
C MET A 51 -4.77 -2.81 9.27
N GLU A 52 -4.71 -4.13 9.15
CA GLU A 52 -5.51 -5.03 9.96
C GLU A 52 -4.66 -5.56 11.11
N PHE A 53 -5.23 -5.56 12.31
CA PHE A 53 -4.64 -6.19 13.48
C PHE A 53 -5.31 -7.55 13.71
N ASN A 54 -4.53 -8.58 14.00
CA ASN A 54 -5.02 -9.88 14.47
C ASN A 54 -5.93 -10.67 13.50
N ARG A 55 -5.92 -10.35 12.20
CA ARG A 55 -6.69 -11.07 11.16
C ARG A 55 -8.21 -11.12 11.43
N THR A 56 -8.79 -10.05 11.96
CA THR A 56 -10.23 -9.95 12.31
C THR A 56 -11.12 -9.52 11.15
N PHE A 57 -10.55 -9.25 9.98
CA PHE A 57 -11.13 -8.53 8.85
C PHE A 57 -11.58 -7.11 9.22
N GLU A 58 -10.90 -6.50 10.19
CA GLU A 58 -11.12 -5.12 10.61
C GLU A 58 -9.86 -4.30 10.35
N TRP A 59 -9.90 -3.50 9.29
CA TRP A 59 -8.84 -2.55 8.98
C TRP A 59 -9.06 -1.26 9.75
N ASN A 60 -7.94 -0.65 10.14
CA ASN A 60 -7.89 0.62 10.83
C ASN A 60 -6.82 1.50 10.16
N TRP A 61 -7.08 2.80 10.07
CA TRP A 61 -6.05 3.75 9.70
C TRP A 61 -5.13 4.04 10.88
N LEU A 62 -3.83 4.10 10.60
CA LEU A 62 -2.80 4.41 11.60
C LEU A 62 -2.92 5.81 12.22
N ASP A 63 -3.61 6.74 11.55
CA ASP A 63 -3.90 8.08 12.05
C ASP A 63 -5.15 8.13 12.94
N GLY A 64 -5.86 7.01 13.11
CA GLY A 64 -7.09 6.92 13.90
C GLY A 64 -8.34 7.47 13.20
N SER A 65 -8.24 7.86 11.92
CA SER A 65 -9.39 8.28 11.12
C SER A 65 -10.34 7.11 10.86
N VAL A 66 -11.61 7.43 10.58
CA VAL A 66 -12.63 6.43 10.28
C VAL A 66 -12.33 5.76 8.95
N VAL A 67 -12.58 4.45 8.87
CA VAL A 67 -12.49 3.72 7.60
C VAL A 67 -13.82 3.82 6.87
N ASP A 68 -13.88 4.74 5.92
CA ASP A 68 -15.08 5.08 5.14
C ASP A 68 -14.91 4.79 3.63
N PHE A 69 -13.71 4.39 3.22
CA PHE A 69 -13.37 4.14 1.84
C PHE A 69 -12.41 2.96 1.69
N PHE A 70 -12.69 2.10 0.71
CA PHE A 70 -11.82 1.01 0.31
C PHE A 70 -11.60 1.02 -1.20
N LYS A 71 -10.37 0.74 -1.63
CA LYS A 71 -10.03 0.57 -3.05
C LYS A 71 -9.22 -0.70 -3.29
N TRP A 72 -9.67 -1.83 -2.77
CA TRP A 72 -8.99 -3.11 -2.92
C TRP A 72 -8.90 -3.57 -4.38
N ALA A 73 -7.78 -4.21 -4.73
CA ALA A 73 -7.64 -4.91 -6.00
C ALA A 73 -8.63 -6.08 -6.07
N ARG A 74 -8.93 -6.56 -7.29
CA ARG A 74 -9.80 -7.72 -7.46
C ARG A 74 -9.22 -8.93 -6.70
N PHE A 75 -10.09 -9.62 -5.95
CA PHE A 75 -9.72 -10.74 -5.06
C PHE A 75 -8.85 -10.35 -3.84
N MET A 76 -8.75 -9.05 -3.55
CA MET A 76 -8.19 -8.51 -2.32
C MET A 76 -9.28 -7.91 -1.42
N PRO A 77 -9.06 -7.84 -0.11
CA PRO A 77 -7.98 -8.52 0.62
C PRO A 77 -8.12 -10.04 0.43
N LYS A 78 -7.00 -10.79 0.35
CA LYS A 78 -7.04 -12.23 0.08
C LYS A 78 -7.95 -12.87 1.14
N LEU A 79 -9.14 -13.30 0.72
CA LEU A 79 -10.08 -14.01 1.58
C LEU A 79 -9.36 -15.20 2.19
N ALA A 80 -9.01 -15.12 3.47
CA ALA A 80 -8.85 -16.19 4.47
C ALA A 80 -8.39 -17.59 4.01
N MET A 81 -7.62 -17.73 2.94
CA MET A 81 -7.24 -19.04 2.42
C MET A 81 -6.00 -19.50 3.18
N HIS A 82 -6.28 -20.14 4.31
CA HIS A 82 -5.50 -21.21 4.91
C HIS A 82 -4.02 -20.86 5.22
N HIS A 83 -3.79 -20.14 6.31
CA HIS A 83 -2.55 -20.33 7.05
C HIS A 83 -2.87 -20.62 8.52
N PRO A 84 -2.57 -21.82 9.03
CA PRO A 84 -2.63 -22.08 10.45
C PRO A 84 -1.60 -21.18 11.12
N ILE A 85 -2.09 -20.40 12.09
CA ILE A 85 -1.39 -19.75 13.20
C ILE A 85 0.15 -19.75 13.04
N VAL A 86 0.66 -18.75 12.33
CA VAL A 86 2.04 -18.29 12.50
C VAL A 86 1.90 -16.83 12.92
N ASP A 87 2.18 -16.60 14.20
CA ASP A 87 2.26 -15.35 14.95
C ASP A 87 1.09 -14.36 14.78
N GLN A 88 0.16 -14.43 15.75
CA GLN A 88 -1.03 -13.59 15.88
C GLN A 88 -0.74 -12.07 15.99
N GLU A 89 0.52 -11.66 16.09
CA GLU A 89 0.89 -10.25 16.27
C GLU A 89 1.43 -9.55 15.01
N THR A 90 1.38 -10.21 13.84
CA THR A 90 1.88 -9.58 12.60
C THR A 90 0.79 -8.70 11.97
N PRO A 91 0.91 -7.36 11.99
CA PRO A 91 -0.06 -6.49 11.33
C PRO A 91 -0.02 -6.69 9.81
N SER A 92 -1.19 -6.60 9.17
CA SER A 92 -1.28 -6.59 7.71
C SER A 92 -0.74 -5.27 7.16
N CYS A 93 -0.24 -5.28 5.93
CA CYS A 93 0.38 -4.11 5.31
C CYS A 93 -0.37 -3.75 4.03
N THR A 94 -0.88 -2.52 3.94
CA THR A 94 -1.53 -2.05 2.71
C THR A 94 -0.59 -1.20 1.87
N ILE A 95 -0.49 -1.52 0.57
CA ILE A 95 0.23 -0.70 -0.41
C ILE A 95 -0.68 -0.18 -1.51
N LEU A 96 -0.36 1.03 -1.97
CA LEU A 96 -0.82 1.59 -3.23
C LEU A 96 0.29 1.41 -4.28
N VAL A 97 0.03 0.64 -5.34
CA VAL A 97 0.96 0.49 -6.47
C VAL A 97 0.63 1.53 -7.53
N VAL A 98 1.63 2.22 -8.05
CA VAL A 98 1.48 3.28 -9.04
C VAL A 98 2.39 3.02 -10.23
N ASP A 99 1.80 2.86 -11.40
CA ASP A 99 2.53 2.90 -12.67
C ASP A 99 2.92 4.33 -13.03
N THR A 100 4.22 4.52 -13.27
CA THR A 100 4.86 5.79 -13.63
C THR A 100 5.11 5.92 -15.12
N ASP A 101 5.04 4.84 -15.87
CA ASP A 101 5.30 4.83 -17.29
C ASP A 101 4.00 4.91 -18.09
N LYS A 102 3.64 6.11 -18.50
CA LYS A 102 2.46 6.34 -19.35
C LYS A 102 2.62 5.81 -20.77
N THR A 103 3.81 5.30 -21.16
CA THR A 103 4.14 4.95 -22.54
C THR A 103 3.93 3.48 -22.90
N THR A 104 3.63 2.62 -21.92
CA THR A 104 3.44 1.19 -22.14
C THR A 104 2.01 0.91 -22.63
N THR A 105 1.79 1.05 -23.94
CA THR A 105 0.49 0.81 -24.62
C THR A 105 0.08 -0.68 -24.64
N ILE A 106 0.93 -1.59 -24.16
CA ILE A 106 0.64 -3.02 -24.08
C ILE A 106 0.94 -3.48 -22.65
N GLN A 107 -0.10 -3.92 -21.91
CA GLN A 107 -0.14 -5.11 -21.03
C GLN A 107 -1.13 -4.93 -19.85
N SER A 108 -2.23 -5.69 -19.92
CA SER A 108 -3.14 -6.14 -18.84
C SER A 108 -3.72 -5.10 -17.86
N PHE A 109 -5.06 -5.09 -17.76
CA PHE A 109 -5.92 -4.33 -16.83
C PHE A 109 -5.50 -4.31 -15.34
N LEU A 110 -4.51 -5.11 -14.94
CA LEU A 110 -3.99 -5.20 -13.58
C LEU A 110 -2.87 -4.19 -13.29
N LEU A 111 -2.12 -3.72 -14.30
CA LEU A 111 -0.89 -2.94 -14.11
C LEU A 111 -1.10 -1.41 -14.13
N VAL A 112 -2.22 -0.91 -14.66
CA VAL A 112 -2.56 0.53 -14.68
C VAL A 112 -3.29 0.99 -13.41
N SER A 113 -3.33 0.14 -12.39
CA SER A 113 -4.48 0.10 -11.51
C SER A 113 -4.31 0.90 -10.22
N THR A 114 -5.38 1.59 -9.83
CA THR A 114 -5.42 2.51 -8.66
C THR A 114 -5.69 1.78 -7.34
N TRP A 115 -5.47 0.46 -7.35
CA TRP A 115 -5.94 -0.46 -6.33
C TRP A 115 -4.94 -0.66 -5.21
N TRP A 116 -5.48 -1.01 -4.04
CA TRP A 116 -4.73 -1.38 -2.85
C TRP A 116 -4.52 -2.88 -2.80
N PHE A 117 -3.35 -3.27 -2.31
CA PHE A 117 -3.01 -4.67 -2.05
C PHE A 117 -2.73 -4.85 -0.57
N ASP A 118 -3.41 -5.80 0.04
CA ASP A 118 -3.08 -6.28 1.38
C ASP A 118 -2.01 -7.37 1.27
N LEU A 119 -0.87 -7.13 1.91
CA LEU A 119 0.31 -7.97 1.84
C LEU A 119 0.73 -8.41 3.22
N TYR A 120 0.88 -9.72 3.38
CA TYR A 120 1.52 -10.30 4.55
C TYR A 120 3.03 -10.12 4.44
N TYR A 121 3.67 -9.84 5.58
CA TYR A 121 5.11 -9.56 5.72
C TYR A 121 5.99 -10.55 4.95
N ASP A 122 5.60 -11.83 4.95
CA ASP A 122 6.35 -12.96 4.36
C ASP A 122 6.08 -13.19 2.85
N LEU A 123 4.98 -12.67 2.31
CA LEU A 123 4.60 -12.81 0.89
C LEU A 123 5.09 -11.67 0.00
N THR A 124 5.94 -10.79 0.54
CA THR A 124 6.54 -9.66 -0.18
C THR A 124 7.61 -10.07 -1.21
N SER A 125 7.89 -11.37 -1.35
CA SER A 125 9.19 -11.89 -1.80
C SER A 125 9.38 -12.18 -3.29
N PHE A 126 8.39 -11.99 -4.17
CA PHE A 126 8.63 -12.21 -5.61
C PHE A 126 8.17 -11.08 -6.55
N TRP A 127 7.02 -10.45 -6.30
CA TRP A 127 6.50 -9.37 -7.19
C TRP A 127 6.97 -7.96 -6.80
N ILE A 128 7.26 -7.72 -5.52
CA ILE A 128 7.56 -6.37 -5.00
C ILE A 128 9.06 -6.19 -4.75
N SER A 129 9.86 -7.24 -4.90
CA SER A 129 11.33 -7.15 -4.88
C SER A 129 11.85 -6.24 -6.00
N ASN A 130 11.14 -6.18 -7.13
CA ASN A 130 11.49 -5.37 -8.30
C ASN A 130 10.77 -4.00 -8.35
N VAL A 131 10.07 -3.60 -7.29
CA VAL A 131 9.34 -2.32 -7.22
C VAL A 131 9.97 -1.40 -6.19
N MET A 132 10.14 -0.13 -6.54
CA MET A 132 10.62 0.89 -5.60
C MET A 132 9.57 1.16 -4.52
N LYS A 133 9.95 0.97 -3.25
CA LYS A 133 9.08 1.18 -2.09
C LYS A 133 9.35 2.56 -1.46
N ALA A 134 8.32 3.40 -1.38
CA ALA A 134 8.36 4.68 -0.67
C ALA A 134 7.22 4.77 0.36
N GLY A 135 7.34 5.69 1.32
CA GLY A 135 6.33 5.99 2.32
C GLY A 135 5.92 7.44 2.12
N LEU A 136 4.63 7.70 2.00
CA LEU A 136 4.12 9.06 1.89
C LEU A 136 3.76 9.57 3.28
N VAL A 137 4.41 10.66 3.68
CA VAL A 137 4.10 11.42 4.89
C VAL A 137 3.28 12.62 4.45
N MET A 138 2.08 12.80 5.01
CA MET A 138 1.31 14.03 4.84
C MET A 138 1.26 14.78 6.17
N SER A 139 1.54 16.07 6.11
CA SER A 139 1.57 17.01 7.25
C SER A 139 0.19 17.53 7.61
#